data_AF-X1G7H4-F1
#
_entry.id   AF-X1G7H4-F1
#
_cell.length_a   1.000
_cell.length_b   1.000
_cell.length_c   1.000
_cell.angle_alpha   90.00
_cell.angle_beta   90.00
_cell.angle_gamma   90.00
#
_symmetry.space_group_name_H-M   'P 1'
#
loop_
_entity.id
_entity.type
_entity.pdbx_description
1 polymer ?
#
loop_
_entity_poly.entity_id
_entity_poly.type
_entity_poly.pdbx_seq_one_letter_code
_entity_poly.pdbx_strand_id
1 'polypeptide(L)'
;CYFSGEPVSVADLNAETDRWPRFVPAALDAGFTSVHAVPMRAAGIVLGALGLFGTRPGALNDADRLVGQTLAHIASVAILQECPPTPSTVMQQLRKALTSRVHVEQAKGFLRESLDVS
;
A
#
# COMPACT_ATOMS: atom_id res chain seq x y z
N CYS A 1 -6.69 -4.39 -0.91
CA CYS A 1 -5.97 -3.28 -1.57
C CYS A 1 -5.02 -3.78 -2.64
N TYR A 2 -3.81 -4.27 -2.34
CA TYR A 2 -2.90 -4.73 -3.40
C TYR A 2 -3.40 -5.98 -4.14
N PHE A 3 -3.59 -7.10 -3.43
CA PHE A 3 -3.99 -8.37 -4.06
C PHE A 3 -5.41 -8.35 -4.64
N SER A 4 -6.36 -7.71 -3.94
CA SER A 4 -7.74 -7.62 -4.39
C SER A 4 -7.98 -6.51 -5.41
N GLY A 5 -7.08 -5.52 -5.49
CA GLY A 5 -7.34 -4.26 -6.17
C GLY A 5 -8.44 -3.40 -5.52
N GLU A 6 -9.07 -3.87 -4.45
CA GLU A 6 -10.16 -3.15 -3.79
C GLU A 6 -9.66 -2.24 -2.68
N PRO A 7 -10.21 -1.01 -2.53
CA PRO A 7 -9.92 -0.14 -1.40
C PRO A 7 -10.13 -0.86 -0.08
N VAL A 8 -9.29 -0.56 0.90
CA VAL A 8 -9.47 -1.01 2.30
C VAL A 8 -9.67 0.24 3.14
N SER A 9 -10.67 0.23 4.00
CA SER A 9 -11.01 1.37 4.85
C SER A 9 -11.25 0.88 6.26
N VAL A 10 -10.49 1.40 7.21
CA VAL A 10 -10.65 1.15 8.64
C VAL A 10 -10.85 2.49 9.32
N ALA A 11 -12.08 2.73 9.74
CA ALA A 11 -12.48 3.98 10.37
C ALA A 11 -12.01 4.08 11.84
N ASP A 12 -11.77 2.96 12.50
CA ASP A 12 -11.25 2.90 13.86
C ASP A 12 -10.27 1.73 13.98
N LEU A 13 -9.00 2.05 14.22
CA LEU A 13 -7.94 1.06 14.36
C LEU A 13 -8.10 0.17 15.60
N ASN A 14 -8.75 0.66 16.67
CA ASN A 14 -8.92 -0.12 17.90
C ASN A 14 -9.72 -1.42 17.64
N ALA A 15 -10.67 -1.36 16.72
CA ALA A 15 -11.51 -2.50 16.34
C ALA A 15 -10.76 -3.58 15.53
N GLU A 16 -9.55 -3.30 15.03
CA GLU A 16 -8.81 -4.19 14.15
C GLU A 16 -7.59 -4.85 14.84
N THR A 17 -7.48 -4.74 16.17
CA THR A 17 -6.35 -5.27 16.94
C THR A 17 -6.13 -6.77 16.70
N ASP A 18 -7.20 -7.57 16.66
CA ASP A 18 -7.10 -9.02 16.42
C ASP A 18 -6.59 -9.34 15.01
N ARG A 19 -7.01 -8.55 14.02
CA ARG A 19 -6.63 -8.72 12.63
C ARG A 19 -5.17 -8.32 12.40
N TRP A 20 -4.73 -7.25 13.05
CA TRP A 20 -3.41 -6.62 12.86
C TRP A 20 -2.70 -6.36 14.20
N PRO A 21 -2.33 -7.42 14.94
CA PRO A 21 -1.90 -7.31 16.34
C PRO A 21 -0.56 -6.59 16.56
N ARG A 22 0.26 -6.42 15.50
CA ARG A 22 1.52 -5.67 15.56
C ARG A 22 1.40 -4.25 15.01
N PHE A 23 0.56 -4.06 14.00
CA PHE A 23 0.43 -2.78 13.31
C PHE A 23 -0.48 -1.81 14.06
N VAL A 24 -1.61 -2.29 14.60
CA VAL A 24 -2.57 -1.43 15.32
C VAL A 24 -1.91 -0.74 16.52
N PRO A 25 -1.19 -1.43 17.42
CA PRO A 25 -0.50 -0.76 18.53
C PRO A 25 0.52 0.28 18.04
N ALA A 26 1.35 -0.07 17.06
CA ALA A 26 2.35 0.86 16.52
C ALA A 26 1.72 2.09 15.83
N ALA A 27 0.60 1.92 15.14
CA ALA A 27 -0.12 3.02 14.50
C ALA A 27 -0.77 3.94 15.55
N LEU A 28 -1.38 3.37 16.60
CA LEU A 28 -1.95 4.12 17.71
C LEU A 28 -0.88 4.88 18.50
N ASP A 29 0.27 4.25 18.78
CA ASP A 29 1.42 4.89 19.43
C ASP A 29 1.98 6.06 18.60
N ALA A 30 1.91 5.96 17.27
CA ALA A 30 2.25 7.04 16.34
C ALA A 30 1.15 8.12 16.21
N GLY A 31 0.02 7.97 16.92
CA GLY A 31 -1.09 8.93 16.96
C GLY A 31 -2.13 8.75 15.84
N PHE A 32 -2.08 7.67 15.07
CA PHE A 32 -3.06 7.37 14.05
C PHE A 32 -4.21 6.53 14.61
N THR A 33 -5.44 6.90 14.29
CA THR A 33 -6.66 6.24 14.78
C THR A 33 -7.53 5.70 13.64
N SER A 34 -7.24 6.06 12.39
CA SER A 34 -7.86 5.47 11.19
C SER A 34 -6.82 5.24 10.08
N VAL A 35 -7.11 4.27 9.21
CA VAL A 35 -6.26 3.98 8.03
C VAL A 35 -7.12 3.60 6.82
N HIS A 36 -6.78 4.17 5.67
CA HIS A 36 -7.44 3.88 4.40
C HIS A 36 -6.38 3.59 3.34
N ALA A 37 -6.57 2.55 2.56
CA ALA A 37 -5.67 2.16 1.48
C ALA A 37 -6.43 2.20 0.15
N VAL A 38 -5.97 3.06 -0.76
CA VAL A 38 -6.54 3.23 -2.09
C VAL A 38 -5.61 2.54 -3.11
N PRO A 39 -6.14 1.69 -4.00
CA PRO A 39 -5.31 0.97 -4.96
C PRO A 39 -4.67 1.94 -5.96
N MET A 40 -3.37 1.78 -6.21
CA MET A 40 -2.65 2.47 -7.27
C MET A 40 -2.69 1.59 -8.52
N ARG A 41 -3.23 2.10 -9.62
CA ARG A 41 -3.50 1.31 -10.82
C ARG A 41 -3.01 2.01 -12.07
N ALA A 42 -2.49 1.21 -13.01
CA ALA A 42 -2.18 1.66 -14.35
C ALA A 42 -2.45 0.55 -15.37
N ALA A 43 -3.09 0.91 -16.49
CA ALA A 43 -3.46 -0.02 -17.56
C ALA A 43 -4.12 -1.33 -17.06
N GLY A 44 -4.96 -1.24 -16.02
CA GLY A 44 -5.66 -2.39 -15.42
C GLY A 44 -4.86 -3.18 -14.38
N ILE A 45 -3.57 -2.91 -14.20
CA ILE A 45 -2.70 -3.59 -13.23
C ILE A 45 -2.62 -2.77 -11.93
N VAL A 46 -2.69 -3.44 -10.78
CA VAL A 46 -2.46 -2.82 -9.46
C VAL A 46 -0.95 -2.72 -9.22
N LEU A 47 -0.43 -1.49 -9.26
CA LEU A 47 0.99 -1.21 -9.02
C LEU A 47 1.33 -1.29 -7.52
N GLY A 48 0.36 -0.95 -6.67
CA GLY A 48 0.56 -0.79 -5.23
C GLY A 48 -0.69 -0.27 -4.54
N ALA A 49 -0.49 0.37 -3.40
CA ALA A 49 -1.54 1.05 -2.65
C ALA A 49 -1.02 2.34 -2.04
N LEU A 50 -1.85 3.38 -2.06
CA LEU A 50 -1.63 4.62 -1.32
C LEU A 50 -2.30 4.49 0.05
N GLY A 51 -1.50 4.53 1.12
CA GLY A 51 -1.99 4.56 2.50
C GLY A 51 -2.26 5.98 2.97
N LEU A 52 -3.44 6.20 3.54
CA LEU A 52 -3.88 7.45 4.15
C LEU A 52 -4.15 7.18 5.62
N PHE A 53 -3.48 7.92 6.50
CA PHE A 53 -3.58 7.74 7.95
C PHE A 53 -4.23 8.96 8.57
N GLY A 54 -5.25 8.74 9.40
CA GLY A 54 -5.99 9.79 10.09
C GLY A 54 -5.68 9.79 11.58
N THR A 55 -5.61 10.99 12.17
CA THR A 55 -5.47 11.18 13.63
C THR A 55 -6.82 11.22 14.35
N ARG A 56 -7.93 11.15 13.60
CA ARG A 56 -9.29 11.03 14.14
C ARG A 56 -9.96 9.78 13.57
N PRO A 57 -10.75 9.04 14.37
CA PRO A 57 -11.60 7.99 13.85
C PRO A 57 -12.59 8.54 12.83
N GLY A 58 -12.90 7.75 11.81
CA GLY A 58 -13.88 8.10 10.80
C GLY A 58 -13.61 7.44 9.46
N ALA A 59 -14.69 7.17 8.73
CA ALA A 59 -14.59 6.77 7.32
C ALA A 59 -14.36 8.01 6.45
N LEU A 60 -13.65 7.84 5.34
CA LEU A 60 -13.57 8.85 4.29
C LEU A 60 -14.98 9.07 3.70
N ASN A 61 -15.40 10.33 3.63
CA ASN A 61 -16.58 10.70 2.86
C ASN A 61 -16.28 10.62 1.34
N ASP A 62 -17.29 10.79 0.50
CA ASP A 62 -17.12 10.63 -0.95
C ASP A 62 -16.12 11.62 -1.57
N ALA A 63 -16.04 12.85 -1.04
CA ALA A 63 -15.07 13.83 -1.50
C ALA A 63 -13.64 13.42 -1.14
N ASP A 64 -13.41 12.97 0.08
CA ASP A 64 -12.10 12.50 0.53
C ASP A 64 -11.66 11.24 -0.25
N ARG A 65 -12.61 10.34 -0.56
CA ARG A 65 -12.37 9.16 -1.40
C ARG A 65 -11.96 9.56 -2.81
N LEU A 66 -12.63 10.55 -3.40
CA LEU A 66 -12.28 11.07 -4.73
C LEU A 66 -10.88 11.70 -4.74
N VAL A 67 -10.54 12.47 -3.70
CA VAL A 67 -9.19 13.04 -3.54
C VAL A 67 -8.15 11.93 -3.42
N GLY A 68 -8.38 10.93 -2.55
CA GLY A 68 -7.49 9.79 -2.39
C GLY A 68 -7.28 9.01 -3.69
N GLN A 69 -8.35 8.80 -4.47
CA GLN A 69 -8.27 8.14 -5.78
C GLN A 69 -7.49 8.97 -6.81
N THR A 70 -7.67 10.28 -6.80
CA THR A 70 -6.94 11.20 -7.68
C THR A 70 -5.45 11.21 -7.36
N LEU A 71 -5.09 11.26 -6.07
CA LEU A 71 -3.70 11.16 -5.62
C LEU A 71 -3.06 9.81 -5.98
N ALA A 72 -3.79 8.71 -5.78
CA ALA A 72 -3.33 7.38 -6.17
C ALA A 72 -3.09 7.29 -7.69
N HIS A 73 -3.93 7.94 -8.50
CA HIS A 73 -3.73 8.02 -9.95
C HIS A 73 -2.49 8.83 -10.32
N ILE A 74 -2.33 10.03 -9.75
CA ILE A 74 -1.15 10.89 -9.98
C ILE A 74 0.14 10.15 -9.61
N ALA A 75 0.18 9.52 -8.43
CA ALA A 75 1.32 8.73 -7.99
C ALA A 75 1.61 7.55 -8.93
N SER A 76 0.57 6.89 -9.45
CA SER A 76 0.72 5.81 -10.44
C SER A 76 1.35 6.31 -11.74
N VAL A 77 0.94 7.48 -12.22
CA VAL A 77 1.54 8.13 -13.40
C VAL A 77 2.99 8.50 -13.12
N ALA A 78 3.28 9.15 -12.00
CA ALA A 78 4.64 9.57 -11.63
C ALA A 78 5.62 8.37 -11.59
N ILE A 79 5.23 7.28 -10.94
CA ILE A 79 6.04 6.04 -10.88
C ILE A 79 6.34 5.48 -12.27
N LEU A 80 5.36 5.53 -13.19
CA LEU A 80 5.55 5.05 -14.56
C LEU A 80 6.38 6.01 -15.43
N GLN A 81 6.36 7.31 -15.15
CA GLN A 81 7.16 8.30 -15.87
C GLN A 81 8.64 8.25 -15.41
N GLU A 82 8.90 8.02 -14.13
CA GLU A 82 10.26 7.84 -13.59
C GLU A 82 10.92 6.52 -14.05
N CYS A 83 10.12 5.53 -14.48
CA CYS A 83 10.57 4.28 -15.07
C CYS A 83 9.88 4.05 -16.43
N PRO A 84 10.28 4.79 -17.49
CA PRO A 84 9.55 4.78 -18.75
C PRO A 84 9.46 3.37 -19.33
N PRO A 85 8.24 2.84 -19.58
CA PRO A 85 8.07 1.48 -20.06
C PRO A 85 8.54 1.39 -21.51
N THR A 86 9.71 0.81 -21.72
CA THR A 86 10.09 0.29 -23.04
C THR A 86 9.37 -1.04 -23.30
N PRO A 87 9.08 -1.42 -24.56
CA PRO A 87 8.40 -2.68 -24.89
C PRO A 87 9.07 -3.93 -24.29
N SER A 88 10.39 -3.91 -24.09
CA SER A 88 11.15 -4.97 -23.42
C SER A 88 10.88 -5.04 -21.91
N THR A 89 10.78 -3.91 -21.22
CA THR A 89 10.42 -3.84 -19.79
C THR A 89 9.02 -4.39 -19.52
N VAL A 90 8.05 -4.14 -20.40
CA VAL A 90 6.68 -4.67 -20.25
C VAL A 90 6.65 -6.19 -20.38
N MET A 91 7.37 -6.77 -21.35
CA MET A 91 7.47 -8.24 -21.48
C MET A 91 8.30 -8.89 -20.37
N GLN A 92 9.35 -8.23 -19.90
CA GLN A 92 10.15 -8.73 -18.78
C GLN A 92 9.36 -8.68 -17.47
N GLN A 93 8.51 -7.67 -17.26
CA GLN A 93 7.62 -7.59 -16.11
C GLN A 93 6.48 -8.61 -16.19
N LEU A 94 5.92 -8.89 -17.37
CA LEU A 94 4.96 -9.98 -17.56
C LEU A 94 5.60 -11.36 -17.30
N ARG A 95 6.82 -11.60 -17.79
CA ARG A 95 7.57 -12.84 -17.51
C ARG A 95 7.97 -12.94 -16.04
N LYS A 96 8.36 -11.85 -15.38
CA LYS A 96 8.69 -11.80 -13.94
C LYS A 96 7.44 -11.96 -13.06
N ALA A 97 6.28 -11.46 -13.47
CA ALA A 97 5.01 -11.68 -12.79
C ALA A 97 4.54 -13.15 -12.90
N LEU A 98 4.82 -13.81 -14.03
CA LEU A 98 4.54 -15.24 -14.22
C LEU A 98 5.56 -16.15 -13.49
N THR A 99 6.76 -15.66 -13.18
CA THR A 99 7.81 -16.44 -12.48
C THR A 99 8.02 -16.08 -11.01
N SER A 100 7.44 -15.00 -10.47
CA SER A 100 7.63 -14.56 -9.08
C SER A 100 6.65 -15.14 -8.06
N ARG A 101 6.21 -16.39 -8.26
CA ARG A 101 5.82 -17.20 -7.09
C ARG A 101 7.11 -17.49 -6.31
N VAL A 102 7.16 -16.92 -5.10
CA VAL A 102 8.24 -16.97 -4.10
C VAL A 102 9.25 -15.82 -4.26
N HIS A 103 9.19 -14.85 -3.34
CA HIS A 103 10.30 -14.26 -2.57
C HIS A 103 9.74 -13.13 -1.68
N VAL A 104 9.23 -13.49 -0.50
CA VAL A 104 8.83 -12.57 0.59
C VAL A 104 10.03 -12.22 1.50
N GLU A 105 11.21 -12.81 1.26
CA GLU A 105 12.32 -12.78 2.22
C GLU A 105 13.24 -11.54 2.17
N GLN A 106 13.18 -10.67 1.15
CA GLN A 106 14.08 -9.50 1.12
C GLN A 106 13.58 -8.27 1.89
N ALA A 107 12.29 -8.21 2.25
CA ALA A 107 11.79 -7.17 3.15
C ALA A 107 12.25 -7.37 4.61
N LYS A 108 12.72 -8.57 4.99
CA LYS A 108 13.32 -8.83 6.31
C LYS A 108 14.75 -8.31 6.45
N GLY A 109 15.49 -8.15 5.34
CA GLY A 109 16.91 -7.79 5.37
C GLY A 109 17.17 -6.38 5.90
N PHE A 110 16.31 -5.42 5.58
CA PHE A 110 16.48 -4.02 6.02
C PHE A 110 16.06 -3.80 7.49
N LEU A 111 15.20 -4.66 8.03
CA LEU A 111 14.77 -4.63 9.44
C LEU A 111 15.75 -5.34 10.38
N ARG A 112 16.79 -6.00 9.85
CA ARG A 112 17.75 -6.79 10.63
C ARG A 112 19.08 -6.06 10.88
N GLU A 113 19.27 -4.89 10.30
CA GLU A 113 20.50 -4.08 10.44
C GLU A 113 20.31 -2.83 11.32
N SER A 114 19.07 -2.45 11.68
CA SER A 114 18.83 -1.20 12.45
C SER A 114 18.44 -1.38 13.92
N LEU A 115 18.27 -2.61 14.43
CA LEU A 115 18.00 -2.86 15.85
C LEU A 115 18.70 -4.15 16.29
N ASP A 116 19.88 -3.98 16.88
CA ASP A 116 20.62 -5.04 17.58
C ASP A 116 19.80 -5.56 18.75
N VAL A 117 19.03 -6.62 18.53
CA VAL A 117 18.30 -7.34 19.57
C VAL A 117 18.47 -8.83 19.29
N SER A 118 19.22 -9.47 20.20
CA SER A 118 19.42 -10.93 20.25
C SER A 118 18.12 -11.69 20.52
#